data_AF-A0A2A2J3R9-F1
#
_entry.id   AF-A0A2A2J3R9-F1
#
_cell.length_a   1.000
_cell.length_b   1.000
_cell.length_c   1.000
_cell.angle_alpha   90.00
_cell.angle_beta   90.00
_cell.angle_gamma   90.00
#
_symmetry.space_group_name_H-M   'P 1'
#
loop_
_entity.id
_entity.type
_entity.pdbx_description
1 polymer ?
#
loop_
_entity_poly.entity_id
_entity_poly.type
_entity_poly.pdbx_seq_one_letter_code
_entity_poly.pdbx_strand_id
1 'polypeptide(L)'
;MEMMMERPRTRYVVYENEDEVRTRKAAVAEMERKKRLQEAEAEAEKIKLQKAEEEKKKLQEAEAEKVKLQEAEAEKKKLQEAEAEKVKLQEAEAEKVKLQKAEEENKKLQEAEAEKVKLQEAEAEKVDLQEAKTKKVKLQEAEAEEIKLQEEVKALKKKLQEAMEERKKLQEAEEEEEKRLQAKTERERKRNWLLRIGGIIAVAMLSAVRNNRHQPSSSHSREQHEQPVKSSQKNQQRAKIEKCINKPVGKVSVGNKSIQKEQSIMQLGNQLMVVYAKLPKSPNSVMVTRADRGLGLALVKEFLKKPDIQIIIATANNVAAATALKEIIDPRLKIVELDQTSDESIKRSYEQVEKIVGDRGLNLLVNNEDAFRSYSLKPGKEISRKTLIEQFNCNTFGVVVLTQTYLPLLMRASALHPDETWGINRAAVCMVSSILGSISLNQSESMDLAGYIASKSALSQFTKTFANDWQREHILVTAFCGGWGMTAMEGELVWVKPEVKAERLVRSFYRLNQSHNGLFYNRNLKPIPY
;
A
#
# COMPACT_ATOMS: atom_id res chain seq x y z
N MET A 1 45.51 6.50 -161.19
CA MET A 1 46.82 6.34 -160.53
C MET A 1 46.55 5.70 -159.19
N GLU A 2 46.93 4.43 -159.04
CA GLU A 2 47.40 3.73 -157.82
C GLU A 2 46.45 3.65 -156.59
N MET A 3 45.94 2.45 -156.22
CA MET A 3 46.62 1.39 -155.42
C MET A 3 46.92 1.86 -153.98
N MET A 4 46.51 1.23 -152.86
CA MET A 4 45.79 -0.03 -152.54
C MET A 4 44.88 0.22 -151.29
N MET A 5 44.12 -0.68 -150.64
CA MET A 5 43.84 -2.12 -150.75
C MET A 5 42.49 -2.42 -150.03
N GLU A 6 41.83 -3.56 -150.31
CA GLU A 6 40.69 -4.06 -149.51
C GLU A 6 41.02 -5.34 -148.73
N ARG A 7 40.48 -5.48 -147.50
CA ARG A 7 40.13 -6.78 -146.86
C ARG A 7 38.86 -6.61 -146.00
N PRO A 8 38.01 -7.64 -145.86
CA PRO A 8 36.58 -7.44 -145.55
C PRO A 8 36.24 -7.39 -144.05
N ARG A 9 35.18 -6.65 -143.70
CA ARG A 9 34.55 -6.70 -142.37
C ARG A 9 33.56 -7.87 -142.28
N THR A 10 33.95 -8.95 -141.61
CA THR A 10 33.07 -10.10 -141.32
C THR A 10 32.03 -9.73 -140.26
N ARG A 11 30.74 -9.86 -140.60
CA ARG A 11 29.63 -9.67 -139.65
C ARG A 11 29.39 -11.00 -138.92
N TYR A 12 29.85 -11.12 -137.67
CA TYR A 12 29.46 -12.23 -136.81
C TYR A 12 28.09 -11.96 -136.18
N VAL A 13 27.11 -12.81 -136.49
CA VAL A 13 25.82 -12.85 -135.79
C VAL A 13 25.98 -13.77 -134.59
N VAL A 14 25.92 -13.20 -133.38
CA VAL A 14 25.86 -13.99 -132.14
C VAL A 14 24.43 -14.50 -131.99
N TYR A 15 24.22 -15.78 -132.17
CA TYR A 15 22.98 -16.45 -131.78
C TYR A 15 23.04 -16.70 -130.27
N GLU A 16 22.29 -15.94 -129.48
CA GLU A 16 22.04 -16.31 -128.08
C GLU A 16 21.19 -17.57 -128.03
N ASN A 17 21.58 -18.52 -127.18
CA ASN A 17 20.88 -19.81 -127.06
C ASN A 17 19.54 -19.60 -126.34
N GLU A 18 18.41 -19.85 -127.02
CA GLU A 18 17.08 -19.50 -126.51
C GLU A 18 16.75 -20.17 -125.16
N ASP A 19 17.30 -21.36 -124.89
CA ASP A 19 17.11 -22.07 -123.63
C ASP A 19 17.87 -21.44 -122.44
N GLU A 20 19.04 -20.83 -122.67
CA GLU A 20 19.73 -20.01 -121.64
C GLU A 20 18.96 -18.72 -121.34
N VAL A 21 18.37 -18.09 -122.37
CA VAL A 21 17.54 -16.90 -122.19
C VAL A 21 16.24 -17.24 -121.44
N ARG A 22 15.62 -18.39 -121.72
CA ARG A 22 14.44 -18.88 -120.99
C ARG A 22 14.76 -19.22 -119.53
N THR A 23 15.83 -19.95 -119.27
CA THR A 23 16.23 -20.31 -117.90
C THR A 23 16.64 -19.09 -117.08
N ARG A 24 17.37 -18.12 -117.65
CA ARG A 24 17.65 -16.84 -116.98
C ARG A 24 16.38 -16.05 -116.67
N LYS A 25 15.42 -15.96 -117.60
CA LYS A 25 14.13 -15.29 -117.36
C LYS A 25 13.31 -15.99 -116.27
N ALA A 26 13.30 -17.32 -116.23
CA ALA A 26 12.65 -18.08 -115.17
C ALA A 26 13.31 -17.85 -113.80
N ALA A 27 14.64 -17.87 -113.73
CA ALA A 27 15.39 -17.62 -112.49
C ALA A 27 15.19 -16.19 -111.95
N VAL A 28 15.13 -15.18 -112.83
CA VAL A 28 14.79 -13.79 -112.45
C VAL A 28 13.35 -13.70 -111.93
N ALA A 29 12.39 -14.32 -112.61
CA ALA A 29 10.99 -14.35 -112.16
C ALA A 29 10.82 -15.07 -110.81
N GLU A 30 11.57 -16.15 -110.55
CA GLU A 30 11.57 -16.83 -109.25
C GLU A 30 12.21 -15.98 -108.14
N MET A 31 13.31 -15.28 -108.46
CA MET A 31 13.97 -14.34 -107.53
C MET A 31 13.04 -13.18 -107.17
N GLU A 32 12.38 -12.57 -108.16
CA GLU A 32 11.36 -11.53 -107.92
C GLU A 32 10.19 -12.05 -107.09
N ARG A 33 9.71 -13.27 -107.36
CA ARG A 33 8.64 -13.90 -106.57
C ARG A 33 9.07 -14.10 -105.11
N LYS A 34 10.29 -14.59 -104.86
CA LYS A 34 10.84 -14.76 -103.51
C LYS A 34 11.00 -13.41 -102.80
N LYS A 35 11.46 -12.37 -103.51
CA LYS A 35 11.58 -11.01 -102.97
C LYS A 35 10.21 -10.44 -102.55
N ARG A 36 9.19 -10.55 -103.42
CA ARG A 36 7.81 -10.12 -103.12
C ARG A 36 7.21 -10.90 -101.95
N LEU A 37 7.56 -12.17 -101.77
CA LEU A 37 7.12 -12.97 -100.63
C LEU A 37 7.74 -12.45 -99.32
N GLN A 38 9.05 -12.20 -99.30
CA GLN A 38 9.73 -11.62 -98.13
C GLN A 38 9.25 -10.21 -97.79
N GLU A 39 8.99 -9.37 -98.80
CA GLU A 39 8.42 -8.03 -98.61
C GLU A 39 7.02 -8.12 -97.98
N ALA A 40 6.17 -9.03 -98.44
CA ALA A 40 4.84 -9.27 -97.87
C ALA A 40 4.87 -9.86 -96.45
N GLU A 41 5.81 -10.77 -96.16
CA GLU A 41 6.00 -11.33 -94.81
C GLU A 41 6.45 -10.26 -93.81
N ALA A 42 7.40 -9.40 -94.20
CA ALA A 42 7.86 -8.28 -93.37
C ALA A 42 6.78 -7.22 -93.13
N GLU A 43 5.90 -6.98 -94.11
CA GLU A 43 4.76 -6.08 -93.94
C GLU A 43 3.68 -6.68 -93.00
N ALA A 44 3.40 -7.98 -93.13
CA ALA A 44 2.50 -8.69 -92.22
C ALA A 44 3.01 -8.72 -90.77
N GLU A 45 4.33 -8.80 -90.55
CA GLU A 45 4.94 -8.72 -89.22
C GLU A 45 4.82 -7.31 -88.60
N LYS A 46 5.05 -6.25 -89.39
CA LYS A 46 4.83 -4.85 -88.94
C LYS A 46 3.39 -4.60 -88.51
N ILE A 47 2.41 -5.09 -89.27
CA ILE A 47 0.98 -4.96 -88.93
C ILE A 47 0.65 -5.67 -87.61
N LYS A 48 1.23 -6.86 -87.35
CA LYS A 48 1.08 -7.55 -86.06
C LYS A 48 1.68 -6.75 -84.91
N LEU A 49 2.87 -6.16 -85.10
CA LEU A 49 3.55 -5.36 -84.08
C LEU A 49 2.73 -4.11 -83.70
N GLN A 50 2.26 -3.36 -84.70
CA GLN A 50 1.42 -2.18 -84.51
C GLN A 50 0.13 -2.51 -83.73
N LYS A 51 -0.52 -3.64 -84.07
CA LYS A 51 -1.73 -4.07 -83.36
C LYS A 51 -1.45 -4.43 -81.90
N ALA A 52 -0.31 -5.07 -81.61
CA ALA A 52 0.09 -5.38 -80.23
C ALA A 52 0.43 -4.12 -79.41
N GLU A 53 1.01 -3.09 -80.03
CA GLU A 53 1.25 -1.79 -79.39
C GLU A 53 -0.06 -1.04 -79.08
N GLU A 54 -1.05 -1.08 -79.97
CA GLU A 54 -2.38 -0.52 -79.69
C GLU A 54 -3.10 -1.23 -78.53
N GLU A 55 -3.05 -2.56 -78.48
CA GLU A 55 -3.64 -3.35 -77.39
C GLU A 55 -2.94 -3.06 -76.05
N LYS A 56 -1.61 -2.93 -76.05
CA LYS A 56 -0.83 -2.52 -74.87
C LYS A 56 -1.20 -1.11 -74.39
N LYS A 57 -1.39 -0.16 -75.31
CA LYS A 57 -1.81 1.21 -74.96
C LYS A 57 -3.20 1.23 -74.31
N LYS A 58 -4.17 0.49 -74.88
CA LYS A 58 -5.52 0.34 -74.31
C LYS A 58 -5.49 -0.27 -72.91
N LEU A 59 -4.59 -1.23 -72.65
CA LEU A 59 -4.42 -1.83 -71.33
C LEU A 59 -3.89 -0.81 -70.31
N GLN A 60 -2.88 -0.01 -70.67
CA GLN A 60 -2.31 1.03 -69.81
C GLN A 60 -3.32 2.15 -69.49
N GLU A 61 -4.14 2.54 -70.46
CA GLU A 61 -5.23 3.52 -70.25
C GLU A 61 -6.28 2.99 -69.25
N ALA A 62 -6.66 1.71 -69.38
CA ALA A 62 -7.61 1.06 -68.45
C ALA A 62 -7.03 0.85 -67.03
N GLU A 63 -5.73 0.61 -66.89
CA GLU A 63 -5.07 0.56 -65.58
C GLU A 63 -5.01 1.94 -64.91
N ALA A 64 -4.71 2.99 -65.68
CA ALA A 64 -4.71 4.37 -65.17
C ALA A 64 -6.12 4.84 -64.74
N GLU A 65 -7.18 4.38 -65.41
CA GLU A 65 -8.56 4.67 -65.01
C GLU A 65 -8.94 3.94 -63.69
N LYS A 66 -8.52 2.69 -63.51
CA LYS A 66 -8.73 1.96 -62.24
C LYS A 66 -8.05 2.61 -61.04
N VAL A 67 -6.82 3.13 -61.21
CA VAL A 67 -6.11 3.84 -60.13
C VAL A 67 -6.88 5.11 -59.72
N LYS A 68 -7.35 5.91 -60.69
CA LYS A 68 -8.18 7.09 -60.41
C LYS A 68 -9.49 6.74 -59.70
N LEU A 69 -10.11 5.62 -60.05
CA LEU A 69 -11.33 5.15 -59.37
C LEU A 69 -11.06 4.79 -57.90
N GLN A 70 -9.95 4.10 -57.61
CA GLN A 70 -9.53 3.74 -56.25
C GLN A 70 -9.17 4.98 -55.40
N GLU A 71 -8.50 5.98 -56.00
CA GLU A 71 -8.21 7.25 -55.34
C GLU A 71 -9.50 8.01 -54.99
N ALA A 72 -10.47 8.06 -55.91
CA ALA A 72 -11.78 8.69 -55.69
C ALA A 72 -12.62 7.96 -54.62
N GLU A 73 -12.58 6.63 -54.56
CA GLU A 73 -13.23 5.86 -53.48
C GLU A 73 -12.58 6.11 -52.11
N ALA A 74 -11.26 6.21 -52.06
CA ALA A 74 -10.52 6.54 -50.84
C ALA A 74 -10.80 7.97 -50.35
N GLU A 75 -10.92 8.94 -51.26
CA GLU A 75 -11.29 10.32 -50.94
C GLU A 75 -12.75 10.43 -50.47
N LYS A 76 -13.68 9.74 -51.14
CA LYS A 76 -15.09 9.65 -50.73
C LYS A 76 -15.24 9.06 -49.33
N LYS A 77 -14.45 8.04 -48.99
CA LYS A 77 -14.45 7.46 -47.63
C LYS A 77 -13.96 8.47 -46.57
N LYS A 78 -12.88 9.21 -46.85
CA LYS A 78 -12.40 10.30 -45.97
C LYS A 78 -13.45 11.40 -45.80
N LEU A 79 -14.19 11.73 -46.85
CA LEU A 79 -15.27 12.71 -46.79
C LEU A 79 -16.41 12.23 -45.87
N GLN A 80 -16.83 10.97 -45.98
CA GLN A 80 -17.85 10.37 -45.11
C GLN A 80 -17.42 10.30 -43.64
N GLU A 81 -16.15 9.96 -43.36
CA GLU A 81 -15.60 9.97 -42.01
C GLU A 81 -15.57 11.40 -41.43
N ALA A 82 -15.19 12.41 -42.22
CA ALA A 82 -15.22 13.82 -41.83
C ALA A 82 -16.64 14.39 -41.66
N GLU A 83 -17.62 13.95 -42.44
CA GLU A 83 -19.03 14.31 -42.25
C GLU A 83 -19.60 13.71 -40.96
N ALA A 84 -19.28 12.45 -40.66
CA ALA A 84 -19.68 11.81 -39.40
C ALA A 84 -19.03 12.48 -38.17
N GLU A 85 -17.81 13.01 -38.29
CA GLU A 85 -17.16 13.81 -37.24
C GLU A 85 -17.79 15.21 -37.10
N LYS A 86 -18.15 15.86 -38.21
CA LYS A 86 -18.89 17.14 -38.19
C LYS A 86 -20.27 17.02 -37.54
N VAL A 87 -21.01 15.95 -37.76
CA VAL A 87 -22.31 15.72 -37.11
C VAL A 87 -22.13 15.60 -35.58
N LYS A 88 -21.13 14.85 -35.11
CA LYS A 88 -20.80 14.77 -33.67
C LYS A 88 -20.38 16.11 -33.07
N LEU A 89 -19.65 16.92 -33.84
CA LEU A 89 -19.29 18.30 -33.45
C LEU A 89 -20.54 19.20 -33.36
N GLN A 90 -21.48 19.09 -34.30
CA GLN A 90 -22.74 19.84 -34.27
C GLN A 90 -23.65 19.42 -33.11
N GLU A 91 -23.71 18.14 -32.77
CA GLU A 91 -24.43 17.66 -31.58
C GLU A 91 -23.80 18.19 -30.29
N ALA A 92 -22.46 18.17 -30.19
CA ALA A 92 -21.72 18.73 -29.06
C ALA A 92 -21.83 20.28 -28.96
N GLU A 93 -21.92 20.98 -30.10
CA GLU A 93 -22.19 22.43 -30.14
C GLU A 93 -23.63 22.75 -29.75
N ALA A 94 -24.62 21.95 -30.17
CA ALA A 94 -26.01 22.09 -29.74
C ALA A 94 -26.19 21.80 -28.24
N GLU A 95 -25.38 20.92 -27.66
CA GLU A 95 -25.33 20.70 -26.21
C GLU A 95 -24.63 21.85 -25.47
N LYS A 96 -23.52 22.38 -26.02
CA LYS A 96 -22.88 23.61 -25.51
C LYS A 96 -23.81 24.83 -25.53
N VAL A 97 -24.61 25.04 -26.58
CA VAL A 97 -25.56 26.16 -26.64
C VAL A 97 -26.67 26.02 -25.58
N LYS A 98 -27.08 24.80 -25.24
CA LYS A 98 -28.00 24.55 -24.11
C LYS A 98 -27.33 24.86 -22.76
N LEU A 99 -26.06 24.48 -22.59
CA LEU A 99 -25.26 24.80 -21.40
C LEU A 99 -25.02 26.30 -21.23
N GLN A 100 -24.62 27.01 -22.29
CA GLN A 100 -24.42 28.46 -22.26
C GLN A 100 -25.70 29.23 -21.90
N LYS A 101 -26.86 28.77 -22.38
CA LYS A 101 -28.15 29.39 -22.04
C LYS A 101 -28.53 29.18 -20.57
N ALA A 102 -28.15 28.04 -19.98
CA ALA A 102 -28.29 27.79 -18.54
C ALA A 102 -27.28 28.59 -17.71
N GLU A 103 -26.05 28.80 -18.20
CA GLU A 103 -25.05 29.67 -17.57
C GLU A 103 -25.48 31.15 -17.58
N GLU A 104 -26.14 31.62 -18.64
CA GLU A 104 -26.58 33.02 -18.77
C GLU A 104 -27.78 33.35 -17.84
N GLU A 105 -28.65 32.39 -17.56
CA GLU A 105 -29.69 32.51 -16.51
C GLU A 105 -29.08 32.46 -15.10
N ASN A 106 -28.08 31.59 -14.87
CA ASN A 106 -27.40 31.48 -13.57
C ASN A 106 -26.57 32.74 -13.25
N LYS A 107 -25.97 33.37 -14.27
CA LYS A 107 -25.21 34.63 -14.13
C LYS A 107 -26.10 35.80 -13.66
N LYS A 108 -27.35 35.89 -14.14
CA LYS A 108 -28.33 36.88 -13.66
C LYS A 108 -28.78 36.64 -12.22
N LEU A 109 -28.67 35.41 -11.71
CA LEU A 109 -28.94 35.10 -10.31
C LEU A 109 -27.72 35.41 -9.42
N GLN A 110 -26.50 35.14 -9.90
CA GLN A 110 -25.26 35.41 -9.17
C GLN A 110 -24.88 36.89 -9.10
N GLU A 111 -25.22 37.70 -10.11
CA GLU A 111 -24.95 39.15 -10.08
C GLU A 111 -25.75 39.88 -8.98
N ALA A 112 -26.85 39.29 -8.47
CA ALA A 112 -27.60 39.81 -7.31
C ALA A 112 -26.99 39.43 -5.94
N GLU A 113 -26.13 38.41 -5.86
CA GLU A 113 -25.42 38.03 -4.63
C GLU A 113 -23.98 38.56 -4.59
N ALA A 114 -23.35 38.74 -5.76
CA ALA A 114 -21.96 39.22 -5.89
C ALA A 114 -21.71 40.65 -5.38
N GLU A 115 -22.75 41.49 -5.26
CA GLU A 115 -22.60 42.84 -4.69
C GLU A 115 -22.55 42.86 -3.15
N LYS A 116 -22.89 41.74 -2.48
CA LYS A 116 -22.60 41.54 -1.04
C LYS A 116 -21.22 40.93 -0.77
N VAL A 117 -20.73 40.07 -1.65
CA VAL A 117 -19.48 39.31 -1.43
C VAL A 117 -18.22 40.18 -1.62
N LYS A 118 -18.26 41.20 -2.49
CA LYS A 118 -17.14 42.13 -2.72
C LYS A 118 -16.78 43.03 -1.53
N LEU A 119 -17.56 42.99 -0.44
CA LEU A 119 -17.23 43.63 0.84
C LEU A 119 -16.68 42.63 1.89
N GLN A 120 -16.51 41.35 1.55
CA GLN A 120 -15.94 40.30 2.41
C GLN A 120 -14.58 39.78 1.91
N GLU A 121 -14.32 39.78 0.59
CA GLU A 121 -13.08 39.22 0.04
C GLU A 121 -11.81 40.05 0.34
N ALA A 122 -11.94 41.33 0.69
CA ALA A 122 -10.83 42.16 1.16
C ALA A 122 -10.29 41.77 2.56
N GLU A 123 -11.02 40.93 3.30
CA GLU A 123 -10.56 40.38 4.58
C GLU A 123 -9.91 38.99 4.42
N ALA A 124 -10.25 38.24 3.37
CA ALA A 124 -9.81 36.85 3.16
C ALA A 124 -8.30 36.70 2.92
N GLU A 125 -7.67 37.61 2.17
CA GLU A 125 -6.23 37.49 1.83
C GLU A 125 -5.30 37.72 3.05
N LYS A 126 -5.81 38.34 4.12
CA LYS A 126 -5.11 38.38 5.44
C LYS A 126 -5.34 37.11 6.26
N VAL A 127 -6.44 36.40 6.03
CA VAL A 127 -6.79 35.16 6.74
C VAL A 127 -5.90 34.00 6.30
N ASP A 128 -5.57 33.84 5.02
CA ASP A 128 -4.74 32.69 4.57
C ASP A 128 -3.32 32.68 5.16
N LEU A 129 -2.69 33.85 5.35
CA LEU A 129 -1.39 33.94 6.00
C LEU A 129 -1.48 33.70 7.52
N GLN A 130 -2.64 33.95 8.14
CA GLN A 130 -2.93 33.57 9.53
C GLN A 130 -3.30 32.07 9.64
N GLU A 131 -4.02 31.49 8.68
CA GLU A 131 -4.33 30.06 8.61
C GLU A 131 -3.06 29.22 8.47
N ALA A 132 -2.14 29.60 7.57
CA ALA A 132 -0.87 28.89 7.42
C ALA A 132 -0.01 28.94 8.71
N LYS A 133 -0.06 30.07 9.43
CA LYS A 133 0.61 30.21 10.74
C LYS A 133 -0.08 29.39 11.82
N THR A 134 -1.41 29.43 11.92
CA THR A 134 -2.17 28.62 12.90
C THR A 134 -2.11 27.12 12.60
N LYS A 135 -2.04 26.69 11.34
CA LYS A 135 -1.82 25.28 10.96
C LYS A 135 -0.41 24.81 11.33
N LYS A 136 0.61 25.67 11.22
CA LYS A 136 1.97 25.39 11.73
C LYS A 136 1.99 25.33 13.26
N VAL A 137 1.33 26.26 13.94
CA VAL A 137 1.20 26.27 15.41
C VAL A 137 0.45 25.03 15.89
N LYS A 138 -0.72 24.69 15.34
CA LYS A 138 -1.47 23.46 15.64
C LYS A 138 -0.66 22.19 15.42
N LEU A 139 0.23 22.16 14.42
CA LEU A 139 1.16 21.05 14.23
C LEU A 139 2.22 20.99 15.35
N GLN A 140 2.83 22.13 15.71
CA GLN A 140 3.79 22.18 16.81
C GLN A 140 3.13 21.88 18.17
N GLU A 141 1.87 22.27 18.37
CA GLU A 141 1.03 21.96 19.52
C GLU A 141 0.70 20.45 19.57
N ALA A 142 0.30 19.83 18.46
CA ALA A 142 0.06 18.39 18.40
C ALA A 142 1.35 17.57 18.61
N GLU A 143 2.49 18.02 18.09
CA GLU A 143 3.79 17.41 18.36
C GLU A 143 4.20 17.55 19.83
N ALA A 144 3.93 18.69 20.46
CA ALA A 144 4.15 18.90 21.90
C ALA A 144 3.17 18.09 22.78
N GLU A 145 1.91 17.94 22.35
CA GLU A 145 0.92 17.11 23.03
C GLU A 145 1.27 15.62 22.94
N GLU A 146 1.74 15.12 21.80
CA GLU A 146 2.22 13.75 21.66
C GLU A 146 3.41 13.48 22.60
N ILE A 147 4.41 14.39 22.65
CA ILE A 147 5.55 14.29 23.57
C ILE A 147 5.06 14.27 25.03
N LYS A 148 4.15 15.18 25.39
CA LYS A 148 3.58 15.27 26.75
C LYS A 148 2.81 14.00 27.13
N LEU A 149 2.03 13.43 26.23
CA LEU A 149 1.33 12.15 26.44
C LEU A 149 2.32 10.98 26.59
N GLN A 150 3.40 10.95 25.81
CA GLN A 150 4.46 9.94 25.95
C GLN A 150 5.19 10.04 27.31
N GLU A 151 5.47 11.26 27.78
CA GLU A 151 6.02 11.50 29.12
C GLU A 151 5.05 11.11 30.24
N GLU A 152 3.75 11.40 30.09
CA GLU A 152 2.70 11.00 31.02
C GLU A 152 2.57 9.47 31.11
N VAL A 153 2.57 8.76 29.98
CA VAL A 153 2.61 7.28 29.95
C VAL A 153 3.86 6.75 30.67
N LYS A 154 5.03 7.35 30.44
CA LYS A 154 6.28 6.94 31.10
C LYS A 154 6.21 7.12 32.62
N ALA A 155 5.63 8.24 33.08
CA ALA A 155 5.44 8.52 34.51
C ALA A 155 4.39 7.57 35.15
N LEU A 156 3.26 7.32 34.48
CA LEU A 156 2.22 6.41 34.96
C LEU A 156 2.70 4.96 35.01
N LYS A 157 3.44 4.48 33.99
CA LYS A 157 4.07 3.15 34.02
C LYS A 157 4.99 2.96 35.21
N LYS A 158 5.84 3.96 35.51
CA LYS A 158 6.74 3.91 36.67
C LYS A 158 5.95 3.80 37.99
N LYS A 159 4.96 4.68 38.20
CA LYS A 159 4.10 4.63 39.39
C LYS A 159 3.35 3.30 39.53
N LEU A 160 2.86 2.74 38.43
CA LEU A 160 2.18 1.46 38.41
C LEU A 160 3.12 0.30 38.78
N GLN A 161 4.35 0.29 38.27
CA GLN A 161 5.37 -0.70 38.63
C GLN A 161 5.73 -0.61 40.12
N GLU A 162 6.00 0.59 40.64
CA GLU A 162 6.28 0.83 42.07
C GLU A 162 5.12 0.33 42.95
N ALA A 163 3.87 0.63 42.57
CA ALA A 163 2.68 0.16 43.28
C ALA A 163 2.52 -1.39 43.25
N MET A 164 2.84 -2.05 42.13
CA MET A 164 2.83 -3.52 42.04
C MET A 164 3.91 -4.17 42.92
N GLU A 165 5.13 -3.62 42.94
CA GLU A 165 6.21 -4.11 43.81
C GLU A 165 5.86 -3.96 45.29
N GLU A 166 5.25 -2.83 45.68
CA GLU A 166 4.77 -2.64 47.05
C GLU A 166 3.58 -3.55 47.41
N ARG A 167 2.67 -3.85 46.46
CA ARG A 167 1.62 -4.87 46.67
C ARG A 167 2.24 -6.24 46.92
N LYS A 168 3.26 -6.63 46.16
CA LYS A 168 3.95 -7.91 46.34
C LYS A 168 4.55 -8.03 47.76
N LYS A 169 5.26 -7.00 48.22
CA LYS A 169 5.80 -6.93 49.59
C LYS A 169 4.71 -7.00 50.67
N LEU A 170 3.53 -6.41 50.41
CA LEU A 170 2.40 -6.49 51.33
C LEU A 170 1.81 -7.90 51.39
N GLN A 171 1.66 -8.59 50.25
CA GLN A 171 1.18 -9.97 50.21
C GLN A 171 2.14 -10.94 50.90
N GLU A 172 3.45 -10.78 50.70
CA GLU A 172 4.49 -11.54 51.41
C GLU A 172 4.40 -11.33 52.95
N ALA A 173 4.12 -10.10 53.39
CA ALA A 173 3.93 -9.78 54.81
C ALA A 173 2.59 -10.28 55.40
N GLU A 174 1.49 -10.24 54.64
CA GLU A 174 0.19 -10.81 55.02
C GLU A 174 0.31 -12.33 55.21
N GLU A 175 1.00 -13.03 54.30
CA GLU A 175 1.25 -14.47 54.40
C GLU A 175 2.14 -14.82 55.61
N GLU A 176 3.13 -13.96 55.95
CA GLU A 176 3.93 -14.15 57.16
C GLU A 176 3.14 -13.89 58.45
N GLU A 177 2.28 -12.86 58.48
CA GLU A 177 1.41 -12.58 59.62
C GLU A 177 0.39 -13.71 59.84
N GLU A 178 -0.19 -14.27 58.77
CA GLU A 178 -1.09 -15.41 58.86
C GLU A 178 -0.38 -16.65 59.42
N LYS A 179 0.83 -16.98 58.92
CA LYS A 179 1.67 -18.06 59.46
C LYS A 179 1.99 -17.86 60.95
N ARG A 180 2.32 -16.62 61.35
CA ARG A 180 2.55 -16.26 62.78
C ARG A 180 1.27 -16.44 63.62
N LEU A 181 0.11 -16.07 63.10
CA LEU A 181 -1.17 -16.20 63.79
C LEU A 181 -1.57 -17.68 63.95
N GLN A 182 -1.47 -18.47 62.88
CA GLN A 182 -1.71 -19.92 62.89
C GLN A 182 -0.82 -20.62 63.94
N ALA A 183 0.49 -20.33 63.93
CA ALA A 183 1.44 -20.86 64.92
C ALA A 183 1.10 -20.45 66.37
N LYS A 184 0.57 -19.24 66.58
CA LYS A 184 0.10 -18.79 67.91
C LYS A 184 -1.14 -19.58 68.35
N THR A 185 -2.14 -19.77 67.49
CA THR A 185 -3.30 -20.62 67.80
C THR A 185 -2.92 -22.07 68.08
N GLU A 186 -1.93 -22.64 67.40
CA GLU A 186 -1.42 -23.97 67.74
C GLU A 186 -0.80 -24.04 69.14
N ARG A 187 0.03 -23.05 69.51
CA ARG A 187 0.63 -22.97 70.86
C ARG A 187 -0.44 -22.87 71.93
N GLU A 188 -1.49 -22.08 71.71
CA GLU A 188 -2.63 -21.97 72.62
C GLU A 188 -3.46 -23.26 72.71
N ARG A 189 -3.70 -23.94 71.58
CA ARG A 189 -4.32 -25.29 71.55
C ARG A 189 -3.50 -26.31 72.35
N LYS A 190 -2.18 -26.38 72.13
CA LYS A 190 -1.24 -27.25 72.88
C LYS A 190 -1.27 -26.93 74.38
N ARG A 191 -1.25 -25.65 74.78
CA ARG A 191 -1.34 -25.23 76.19
C ARG A 191 -2.67 -25.63 76.83
N ASN A 192 -3.80 -25.41 76.16
CA ASN A 192 -5.12 -25.77 76.67
C ASN A 192 -5.33 -27.29 76.76
N TRP A 193 -4.72 -28.05 75.86
CA TRP A 193 -4.69 -29.52 75.92
C TRP A 193 -3.88 -30.03 77.11
N LEU A 194 -2.68 -29.48 77.35
CA LEU A 194 -1.86 -29.78 78.54
C LEU A 194 -2.60 -29.44 79.85
N LEU A 195 -3.26 -28.28 79.92
CA LEU A 195 -4.09 -27.89 81.07
C LEU A 195 -5.27 -28.84 81.31
N ARG A 196 -5.92 -29.34 80.24
CA ARG A 196 -6.95 -30.38 80.35
C ARG A 196 -6.39 -31.69 80.91
N ILE A 197 -5.23 -32.14 80.44
CA ILE A 197 -4.58 -33.36 80.96
C ILE A 197 -4.19 -33.20 82.42
N GLY A 198 -3.55 -32.09 82.79
CA GLY A 198 -3.23 -31.79 84.19
C GLY A 198 -4.47 -31.76 85.10
N GLY A 199 -5.58 -31.21 84.61
CA GLY A 199 -6.87 -31.24 85.31
C GLY A 199 -7.45 -32.65 85.47
N ILE A 200 -7.36 -33.49 84.45
CA ILE A 200 -7.80 -34.90 84.51
C ILE A 200 -6.96 -35.69 85.52
N ILE A 201 -5.63 -35.51 85.50
CA ILE A 201 -4.71 -36.15 86.46
C ILE A 201 -5.02 -35.69 87.90
N ALA A 202 -5.24 -34.40 88.12
CA ALA A 202 -5.60 -33.87 89.44
C ALA A 202 -6.95 -34.42 89.94
N VAL A 203 -7.96 -34.57 89.07
CA VAL A 203 -9.25 -35.19 89.42
C VAL A 203 -9.10 -36.69 89.70
N ALA A 204 -8.25 -37.40 88.98
CA ALA A 204 -7.94 -38.81 89.24
C ALA A 204 -7.23 -38.98 90.61
N MET A 205 -6.24 -38.14 90.92
CA MET A 205 -5.58 -38.11 92.24
C MET A 205 -6.57 -37.79 93.37
N LEU A 206 -7.43 -36.77 93.20
CA LEU A 206 -8.47 -36.45 94.18
C LEU A 206 -9.50 -37.58 94.37
N SER A 207 -9.80 -38.32 93.31
CA SER A 207 -10.71 -39.49 93.38
C SER A 207 -10.05 -40.67 94.07
N ALA A 208 -8.74 -40.91 93.86
CA ALA A 208 -7.96 -41.91 94.59
C ALA A 208 -7.87 -41.59 96.09
N VAL A 209 -7.67 -40.31 96.45
CA VAL A 209 -7.71 -39.86 97.86
C VAL A 209 -9.11 -40.00 98.47
N ARG A 210 -10.18 -39.85 97.68
CA ARG A 210 -11.57 -39.93 98.15
C ARG A 210 -12.10 -41.36 98.28
N ASN A 211 -11.71 -42.28 97.39
CA ASN A 211 -12.08 -43.69 97.47
C ASN A 211 -11.45 -44.44 98.65
N ASN A 212 -10.45 -43.85 99.32
CA ASN A 212 -9.83 -44.44 100.51
C ASN A 212 -10.59 -44.13 101.83
N ARG A 213 -11.85 -43.64 101.74
CA ARG A 213 -12.75 -43.47 102.90
C ARG A 213 -14.16 -44.06 102.66
N HIS A 214 -14.31 -45.27 103.22
CA HIS A 214 -15.55 -45.97 103.62
C HIS A 214 -16.30 -46.85 102.60
N GLN A 215 -16.50 -48.10 103.03
CA GLN A 215 -17.53 -49.04 102.58
C GLN A 215 -18.93 -48.62 103.07
N PRO A 216 -20.02 -49.18 102.51
CA PRO A 216 -21.37 -49.08 103.06
C PRO A 216 -21.96 -50.42 103.56
N SER A 217 -22.84 -50.37 104.56
CA SER A 217 -23.83 -51.42 104.84
C SER A 217 -25.25 -50.86 105.02
N SER A 218 -26.18 -51.44 104.26
CA SER A 218 -27.65 -51.56 104.42
C SER A 218 -28.54 -50.46 105.06
N SER A 219 -29.45 -49.96 104.20
CA SER A 219 -30.92 -49.80 104.42
C SER A 219 -31.50 -48.68 105.30
N HIS A 220 -32.29 -47.78 104.69
CA HIS A 220 -33.77 -47.67 104.85
C HIS A 220 -34.33 -46.49 104.04
N SER A 221 -35.64 -46.46 103.82
CA SER A 221 -36.36 -45.59 102.88
C SER A 221 -37.21 -44.49 103.55
N ARG A 222 -37.15 -43.26 103.03
CA ARG A 222 -38.32 -42.36 102.80
C ARG A 222 -37.95 -41.05 102.08
N GLU A 223 -38.97 -40.27 101.76
CA GLU A 223 -39.06 -39.32 100.64
C GLU A 223 -38.54 -37.89 100.89
N GLN A 224 -38.13 -37.28 99.77
CA GLN A 224 -38.25 -35.87 99.38
C GLN A 224 -37.88 -34.74 100.36
N HIS A 225 -36.75 -34.08 100.08
CA HIS A 225 -36.71 -32.62 99.87
C HIS A 225 -35.43 -32.22 99.12
N GLU A 226 -35.50 -31.97 97.81
CA GLU A 226 -34.38 -31.38 97.06
C GLU A 226 -34.43 -29.85 97.10
N GLN A 227 -33.36 -29.22 97.62
CA GLN A 227 -33.07 -27.80 97.41
C GLN A 227 -31.88 -27.63 96.44
N PRO A 228 -32.00 -26.81 95.37
CA PRO A 228 -30.99 -26.70 94.33
C PRO A 228 -30.00 -25.54 94.58
N VAL A 229 -28.80 -25.82 95.10
CA VAL A 229 -27.76 -24.77 95.32
C VAL A 229 -26.41 -25.06 94.62
N LYS A 230 -26.14 -26.28 94.15
CA LYS A 230 -24.81 -26.67 93.61
C LYS A 230 -24.63 -26.53 92.08
N SER A 231 -25.64 -26.09 91.33
CA SER A 231 -25.54 -25.85 89.88
C SER A 231 -24.94 -24.49 89.52
N SER A 232 -25.19 -23.45 90.33
CA SER A 232 -24.85 -22.05 90.00
C SER A 232 -23.34 -21.79 89.86
N GLN A 233 -22.51 -22.22 90.82
CA GLN A 233 -21.06 -22.00 90.76
C GLN A 233 -20.38 -22.77 89.60
N LYS A 234 -20.84 -23.99 89.31
CA LYS A 234 -20.30 -24.83 88.22
C LYS A 234 -20.63 -24.22 86.84
N ASN A 235 -21.81 -23.62 86.71
CA ASN A 235 -22.22 -22.88 85.52
C ASN A 235 -21.50 -21.51 85.40
N GLN A 236 -21.26 -20.79 86.50
CA GLN A 236 -20.45 -19.56 86.47
C GLN A 236 -19.00 -19.81 86.03
N GLN A 237 -18.38 -20.92 86.45
CA GLN A 237 -17.03 -21.29 85.98
C GLN A 237 -17.03 -21.70 84.50
N ARG A 238 -18.02 -22.47 84.02
CA ARG A 238 -18.18 -22.75 82.58
C ARG A 238 -18.36 -21.47 81.76
N ALA A 239 -19.26 -20.58 82.16
CA ALA A 239 -19.53 -19.32 81.47
C ALA A 239 -18.31 -18.38 81.44
N LYS A 240 -17.48 -18.36 82.49
CA LYS A 240 -16.20 -17.63 82.50
C LYS A 240 -15.18 -18.24 81.52
N ILE A 241 -15.14 -19.56 81.39
CA ILE A 241 -14.26 -20.25 80.43
C ILE A 241 -14.74 -20.00 78.98
N GLU A 242 -16.04 -20.10 78.71
CA GLU A 242 -16.62 -19.82 77.39
C GLU A 242 -16.44 -18.35 76.97
N LYS A 243 -16.56 -17.39 77.88
CA LYS A 243 -16.21 -15.96 77.61
C LYS A 243 -14.73 -15.72 77.30
N CYS A 244 -13.83 -16.60 77.74
CA CYS A 244 -12.41 -16.54 77.35
C CYS A 244 -12.13 -17.24 76.00
N ILE A 245 -12.95 -18.22 75.62
CA ILE A 245 -12.84 -18.93 74.32
C ILE A 245 -13.38 -18.06 73.17
N ASN A 246 -14.46 -17.30 73.41
CA ASN A 246 -15.15 -16.52 72.38
C ASN A 246 -14.79 -15.02 72.35
N LYS A 247 -13.57 -14.62 72.76
CA LYS A 247 -13.11 -13.25 72.48
C LYS A 247 -12.81 -13.12 70.98
N PRO A 248 -13.47 -12.21 70.24
CA PRO A 248 -13.13 -12.00 68.83
C PRO A 248 -11.70 -11.48 68.72
N VAL A 249 -10.86 -12.21 67.97
CA VAL A 249 -9.57 -11.70 67.54
C VAL A 249 -9.85 -10.50 66.63
N GLY A 250 -9.30 -9.34 66.98
CA GLY A 250 -9.60 -8.09 66.27
C GLY A 250 -9.28 -8.21 64.78
N LYS A 251 -10.23 -7.82 63.91
CA LYS A 251 -9.99 -7.77 62.47
C LYS A 251 -8.81 -6.85 62.19
N VAL A 252 -7.81 -7.41 61.52
CA VAL A 252 -6.47 -6.83 61.37
C VAL A 252 -6.54 -5.58 60.48
N SER A 253 -5.86 -4.51 60.90
CA SER A 253 -5.85 -3.21 60.20
C SER A 253 -5.15 -3.24 58.83
N VAL A 254 -4.47 -4.34 58.52
CA VAL A 254 -3.76 -4.59 57.25
C VAL A 254 -4.73 -4.77 56.08
N GLY A 255 -5.89 -5.42 56.28
CA GLY A 255 -6.86 -5.66 55.21
C GLY A 255 -7.40 -4.39 54.55
N ASN A 256 -7.59 -3.30 55.31
CA ASN A 256 -7.97 -2.00 54.74
C ASN A 256 -6.86 -1.38 53.87
N LYS A 257 -5.58 -1.59 54.24
CA LYS A 257 -4.44 -1.11 53.44
C LYS A 257 -4.31 -1.88 52.13
N SER A 258 -4.56 -3.19 52.15
CA SER A 258 -4.57 -4.05 50.97
C SER A 258 -5.63 -3.59 49.96
N ILE A 259 -6.88 -3.42 50.41
CA ILE A 259 -8.01 -2.96 49.57
C ILE A 259 -7.75 -1.56 48.98
N GLN A 260 -7.27 -0.60 49.76
CA GLN A 260 -6.93 0.75 49.26
C GLN A 260 -5.82 0.71 48.18
N LYS A 261 -4.90 -0.24 48.28
CA LYS A 261 -3.80 -0.39 47.31
C LYS A 261 -4.26 -1.02 46.01
N GLU A 262 -5.17 -1.99 46.06
CA GLU A 262 -5.80 -2.54 44.85
C GLU A 262 -6.66 -1.51 44.12
N GLN A 263 -7.42 -0.70 44.85
CA GLN A 263 -8.14 0.45 44.27
C GLN A 263 -7.18 1.45 43.60
N SER A 264 -6.04 1.75 44.23
CA SER A 264 -5.02 2.64 43.67
C SER A 264 -4.39 2.08 42.38
N ILE A 265 -4.12 0.77 42.33
CA ILE A 265 -3.58 0.09 41.15
C ILE A 265 -4.60 0.08 40.00
N MET A 266 -5.88 -0.20 40.27
CA MET A 266 -6.95 -0.09 39.26
C MET A 266 -7.08 1.34 38.75
N GLN A 267 -6.99 2.35 39.63
CA GLN A 267 -7.11 3.75 39.25
C GLN A 267 -5.94 4.21 38.36
N LEU A 268 -4.70 3.80 38.68
CA LEU A 268 -3.53 4.01 37.82
C LEU A 268 -3.66 3.27 36.48
N GLY A 269 -4.19 2.04 36.47
CA GLY A 269 -4.47 1.29 35.25
C GLY A 269 -5.48 1.99 34.35
N ASN A 270 -6.58 2.49 34.91
CA ASN A 270 -7.60 3.25 34.19
C ASN A 270 -7.06 4.58 33.65
N GLN A 271 -6.25 5.32 34.43
CA GLN A 271 -5.56 6.52 33.95
C GLN A 271 -4.64 6.19 32.77
N LEU A 272 -3.84 5.13 32.88
CA LEU A 272 -2.94 4.68 31.82
C LEU A 272 -3.70 4.33 30.54
N MET A 273 -4.86 3.64 30.64
CA MET A 273 -5.74 3.34 29.51
C MET A 273 -6.32 4.60 28.84
N VAL A 274 -6.74 5.60 29.63
CA VAL A 274 -7.27 6.88 29.11
C VAL A 274 -6.20 7.68 28.37
N VAL A 275 -4.95 7.65 28.82
CA VAL A 275 -3.82 8.30 28.10
C VAL A 275 -3.46 7.49 26.85
N TYR A 276 -3.42 6.16 26.92
CA TYR A 276 -3.16 5.31 25.75
C TYR A 276 -4.19 5.47 24.63
N ALA A 277 -5.46 5.69 24.96
CA ALA A 277 -6.51 5.94 23.97
C ALA A 277 -6.31 7.22 23.14
N LYS A 278 -5.43 8.13 23.58
CA LYS A 278 -5.12 9.40 22.91
C LYS A 278 -3.85 9.38 22.06
N LEU A 279 -3.02 8.34 22.18
CA LEU A 279 -1.77 8.23 21.40
C LEU A 279 -2.07 7.79 19.96
N PRO A 280 -1.26 8.24 18.96
CA PRO A 280 -1.30 7.70 17.62
C PRO A 280 -1.06 6.18 17.65
N LYS A 281 -2.06 5.39 17.28
CA LYS A 281 -1.96 3.93 17.28
C LYS A 281 -0.96 3.48 16.20
N SER A 282 -0.13 2.50 16.53
CA SER A 282 0.79 1.87 15.57
C SER A 282 0.07 0.80 14.74
N PRO A 283 0.47 0.56 13.47
CA PRO A 283 0.09 -0.66 12.74
C PRO A 283 0.56 -1.91 13.50
N ASN A 284 -0.24 -2.98 13.51
CA ASN A 284 0.24 -4.29 13.98
C ASN A 284 1.25 -4.88 13.00
N SER A 285 0.95 -4.79 11.70
CA SER A 285 1.75 -5.30 10.60
C SER A 285 2.06 -4.23 9.54
N VAL A 286 3.33 -4.16 9.12
CA VAL A 286 3.81 -3.28 8.05
C VAL A 286 4.52 -4.10 6.98
N MET A 287 4.28 -3.81 5.71
CA MET A 287 5.03 -4.34 4.57
C MET A 287 5.67 -3.20 3.79
N VAL A 288 6.97 -3.29 3.51
CA VAL A 288 7.72 -2.33 2.69
C VAL A 288 8.29 -3.07 1.47
N THR A 289 7.89 -2.64 0.26
CA THR A 289 8.42 -3.24 -0.97
C THR A 289 9.81 -2.70 -1.30
N ARG A 290 10.64 -3.49 -1.99
CA ARG A 290 11.98 -3.09 -2.46
C ARG A 290 12.87 -2.54 -1.34
N ALA A 291 12.87 -3.26 -0.22
CA ALA A 291 13.51 -2.87 1.03
C ALA A 291 14.96 -3.35 1.19
N ASP A 292 15.55 -3.98 0.15
CA ASP A 292 16.95 -4.44 0.16
C ASP A 292 17.98 -3.30 0.25
N ARG A 293 17.58 -2.06 -0.07
CA ARG A 293 18.48 -0.91 -0.18
C ARG A 293 17.74 0.43 -0.04
N GLY A 294 18.53 1.51 -0.01
CA GLY A 294 18.04 2.89 -0.17
C GLY A 294 16.93 3.28 0.81
N LEU A 295 15.87 3.91 0.29
CA LEU A 295 14.75 4.38 1.10
C LEU A 295 13.98 3.24 1.78
N GLY A 296 13.79 2.10 1.11
CA GLY A 296 13.06 0.96 1.66
C GLY A 296 13.75 0.33 2.87
N LEU A 297 15.07 0.14 2.77
CA LEU A 297 15.88 -0.33 3.89
C LEU A 297 15.85 0.66 5.07
N ALA A 298 15.90 1.97 4.78
CA ALA A 298 15.79 3.00 5.80
C ALA A 298 14.39 2.99 6.46
N LEU A 299 13.30 2.86 5.69
CA LEU A 299 11.94 2.75 6.22
C LEU A 299 11.78 1.53 7.14
N VAL A 300 12.31 0.36 6.76
CA VAL A 300 12.34 -0.83 7.63
C VAL A 300 13.06 -0.55 8.96
N LYS A 301 14.24 0.10 8.91
CA LYS A 301 14.98 0.49 10.11
C LYS A 301 14.22 1.49 10.98
N GLU A 302 13.50 2.45 10.40
CA GLU A 302 12.66 3.39 11.15
C GLU A 302 11.42 2.73 11.79
N PHE A 303 10.75 1.81 11.09
CA PHE A 303 9.64 1.04 11.66
C PHE A 303 10.12 0.13 12.80
N LEU A 304 11.31 -0.47 12.71
CA LEU A 304 11.87 -1.29 13.78
C LEU A 304 12.11 -0.51 15.08
N LYS A 305 12.31 0.82 15.04
CA LYS A 305 12.38 1.67 16.24
C LYS A 305 11.05 1.79 16.99
N LYS A 306 9.92 1.40 16.39
CA LYS A 306 8.58 1.44 16.99
C LYS A 306 8.32 0.09 17.67
N PRO A 307 8.26 0.02 19.02
CA PRO A 307 8.13 -1.25 19.73
C PRO A 307 6.75 -1.90 19.58
N ASP A 308 5.72 -1.10 19.30
CA ASP A 308 4.32 -1.57 19.25
C ASP A 308 3.99 -2.29 17.93
N ILE A 309 4.78 -2.10 16.87
CA ILE A 309 4.65 -2.86 15.62
C ILE A 309 5.12 -4.29 15.87
N GLN A 310 4.28 -5.28 15.58
CA GLN A 310 4.52 -6.69 15.87
C GLN A 310 5.15 -7.44 14.69
N ILE A 311 4.84 -7.03 13.46
CA ILE A 311 5.30 -7.68 12.23
C ILE A 311 5.81 -6.61 11.27
N ILE A 312 7.04 -6.77 10.79
CA ILE A 312 7.62 -5.94 9.73
C ILE A 312 8.09 -6.86 8.60
N ILE A 313 7.50 -6.69 7.42
CA ILE A 313 7.79 -7.47 6.22
C ILE A 313 8.60 -6.59 5.28
N ALA A 314 9.83 -7.00 5.00
CA ALA A 314 10.73 -6.35 4.05
C ALA A 314 10.83 -7.22 2.79
N THR A 315 10.57 -6.66 1.61
CA THR A 315 10.71 -7.44 0.36
C THR A 315 11.99 -7.14 -0.41
N ALA A 316 12.46 -8.11 -1.18
CA ALA A 316 13.56 -7.97 -2.13
C ALA A 316 13.31 -8.89 -3.34
N ASN A 317 13.71 -8.48 -4.55
CA ASN A 317 13.63 -9.34 -5.75
C ASN A 317 14.55 -10.57 -5.66
N ASN A 318 15.58 -10.53 -4.81
CA ASN A 318 16.50 -11.63 -4.55
C ASN A 318 16.92 -11.57 -3.08
N VAL A 319 16.38 -12.47 -2.26
CA VAL A 319 16.65 -12.50 -0.81
C VAL A 319 18.09 -12.96 -0.51
N ALA A 320 18.71 -13.75 -1.38
CA ALA A 320 20.11 -14.15 -1.25
C ALA A 320 21.06 -12.94 -1.41
N ALA A 321 20.73 -11.97 -2.25
CA ALA A 321 21.51 -10.74 -2.46
C ALA A 321 21.27 -9.65 -1.39
N ALA A 322 20.18 -9.71 -0.63
CA ALA A 322 19.77 -8.67 0.34
C ALA A 322 20.57 -8.72 1.67
N THR A 323 21.90 -8.55 1.61
CA THR A 323 22.81 -8.63 2.78
C THR A 323 22.40 -7.70 3.91
N ALA A 324 22.20 -6.41 3.61
CA ALA A 324 21.88 -5.39 4.61
C ALA A 324 20.52 -5.55 5.30
N LEU A 325 19.59 -6.35 4.74
CA LEU A 325 18.38 -6.78 5.44
C LEU A 325 18.67 -7.98 6.36
N LYS A 326 19.47 -8.95 5.89
CA LYS A 326 19.82 -10.16 6.66
C LYS A 326 20.73 -9.89 7.86
N GLU A 327 21.46 -8.79 7.86
CA GLU A 327 22.24 -8.29 9.01
C GLU A 327 21.35 -7.74 10.15
N ILE A 328 20.07 -7.46 9.89
CA ILE A 328 19.14 -6.94 10.90
C ILE A 328 18.55 -8.10 11.70
N ILE A 329 19.01 -8.26 12.94
CA ILE A 329 18.53 -9.30 13.86
C ILE A 329 17.40 -8.74 14.75
N ASP A 330 16.16 -8.80 14.26
CA ASP A 330 14.95 -8.52 15.03
C ASP A 330 13.90 -9.62 14.77
N PRO A 331 13.31 -10.26 15.82
CA PRO A 331 12.36 -11.36 15.65
C PRO A 331 11.05 -10.95 14.94
N ARG A 332 10.75 -9.65 14.85
CA ARG A 332 9.55 -9.10 14.15
C ARG A 332 9.79 -8.93 12.66
N LEU A 333 11.04 -8.85 12.22
CA LEU A 333 11.40 -8.75 10.82
C LEU A 333 11.15 -10.10 10.11
N LYS A 334 10.54 -10.02 8.93
CA LYS A 334 10.35 -11.13 7.98
C LYS A 334 10.80 -10.65 6.61
N ILE A 335 11.67 -11.41 5.97
CA ILE A 335 12.15 -11.09 4.61
C ILE A 335 11.39 -11.99 3.63
N VAL A 336 10.79 -11.39 2.61
CA VAL A 336 9.95 -12.07 1.61
C VAL A 336 10.49 -11.78 0.21
N GLU A 337 10.58 -12.80 -0.64
CA GLU A 337 10.99 -12.58 -2.03
C GLU A 337 9.82 -12.03 -2.84
N LEU A 338 10.07 -10.96 -3.60
CA LEU A 338 9.09 -10.31 -4.46
C LEU A 338 9.78 -9.62 -5.62
N ASP A 339 9.57 -10.13 -6.84
CA ASP A 339 9.66 -9.33 -8.06
C ASP A 339 8.27 -8.85 -8.44
N GLN A 340 7.99 -7.57 -8.23
CA GLN A 340 6.70 -6.96 -8.59
C GLN A 340 6.45 -6.83 -10.10
N THR A 341 7.38 -7.29 -10.96
CA THR A 341 7.16 -7.40 -12.42
C THR A 341 6.72 -8.79 -12.88
N SER A 342 6.56 -9.75 -11.95
CA SER A 342 6.00 -11.10 -12.21
C SER A 342 4.77 -11.35 -11.32
N ASP A 343 3.64 -11.61 -11.96
CA ASP A 343 2.38 -11.94 -11.29
C ASP A 343 2.50 -13.22 -10.45
N GLU A 344 3.30 -14.20 -10.89
CA GLU A 344 3.58 -15.41 -10.11
C GLU A 344 4.41 -15.11 -8.87
N SER A 345 5.33 -14.13 -8.93
CA SER A 345 6.07 -13.70 -7.75
C SER A 345 5.19 -12.91 -6.78
N ILE A 346 4.30 -12.04 -7.29
CA ILE A 346 3.29 -11.33 -6.49
C ILE A 346 2.37 -12.33 -5.78
N LYS A 347 1.91 -13.37 -6.48
CA LYS A 347 1.07 -14.43 -5.90
C LYS A 347 1.81 -15.22 -4.82
N ARG A 348 3.04 -15.67 -5.08
CA ARG A 348 3.86 -16.38 -4.08
C ARG A 348 4.14 -15.52 -2.84
N SER A 349 4.42 -14.23 -3.02
CA SER A 349 4.65 -13.32 -1.87
C SER A 349 3.36 -13.11 -1.08
N TYR A 350 2.20 -13.02 -1.73
CA TYR A 350 0.90 -12.96 -1.06
C TYR A 350 0.67 -14.20 -0.18
N GLU A 351 0.83 -15.40 -0.75
CA GLU A 351 0.64 -16.67 -0.03
C GLU A 351 1.59 -16.84 1.16
N GLN A 352 2.78 -16.24 1.11
CA GLN A 352 3.72 -16.20 2.24
C GLN A 352 3.31 -15.15 3.28
N VAL A 353 2.94 -13.94 2.86
CA VAL A 353 2.54 -12.85 3.77
C VAL A 353 1.23 -13.16 4.48
N GLU A 354 0.25 -13.77 3.81
CA GLU A 354 -1.00 -14.23 4.40
C GLU A 354 -0.75 -15.16 5.61
N LYS A 355 0.20 -16.08 5.51
CA LYS A 355 0.61 -16.98 6.61
C LYS A 355 1.35 -16.24 7.74
N ILE A 356 2.07 -15.17 7.42
CA ILE A 356 2.79 -14.34 8.41
C ILE A 356 1.81 -13.50 9.23
N VAL A 357 0.84 -12.85 8.59
CA VAL A 357 -0.10 -11.94 9.28
C VAL A 357 -1.31 -12.68 9.86
N GLY A 358 -1.75 -13.77 9.23
CA GLY A 358 -2.92 -14.55 9.62
C GLY A 358 -4.20 -13.71 9.59
N ASP A 359 -5.11 -13.99 10.51
CA ASP A 359 -6.41 -13.32 10.59
C ASP A 359 -6.32 -11.82 10.94
N ARG A 360 -5.17 -11.34 11.44
CA ARG A 360 -4.93 -9.92 11.72
C ARG A 360 -4.84 -9.06 10.44
N GLY A 361 -4.54 -9.66 9.30
CA GLY A 361 -4.36 -8.93 8.04
C GLY A 361 -3.15 -7.99 8.01
N LEU A 362 -3.08 -7.18 6.97
CA LEU A 362 -2.00 -6.21 6.74
C LEU A 362 -2.50 -4.79 7.04
N ASN A 363 -1.94 -4.10 8.05
CA ASN A 363 -2.38 -2.73 8.36
C ASN A 363 -1.75 -1.69 7.43
N LEU A 364 -0.48 -1.82 7.06
CA LEU A 364 0.21 -0.83 6.23
C LEU A 364 1.03 -1.49 5.11
N LEU A 365 0.68 -1.19 3.86
CA LEU A 365 1.48 -1.48 2.68
C LEU A 365 2.21 -0.21 2.20
N VAL A 366 3.54 -0.23 2.16
CA VAL A 366 4.37 0.84 1.61
C VAL A 366 4.99 0.38 0.29
N ASN A 367 4.41 0.82 -0.82
CA ASN A 367 4.89 0.53 -2.17
C ASN A 367 6.05 1.47 -2.51
N ASN A 368 7.26 0.97 -2.35
CA ASN A 368 8.53 1.72 -2.42
C ASN A 368 9.37 1.36 -3.67
N GLU A 369 8.74 1.10 -4.82
CA GLU A 369 9.49 0.92 -6.06
C GLU A 369 9.92 2.26 -6.69
N ASP A 370 11.19 2.31 -7.09
CA ASP A 370 11.78 3.47 -7.77
C ASP A 370 12.81 2.98 -8.81
N ALA A 371 12.29 2.40 -9.89
CA ALA A 371 13.11 2.04 -11.05
C ALA A 371 13.26 3.25 -11.99
N PHE A 372 14.48 3.46 -12.49
CA PHE A 372 14.76 4.41 -13.56
C PHE A 372 15.22 3.67 -14.82
N ARG A 373 14.75 4.16 -15.97
CA ARG A 373 15.23 3.87 -17.31
C ARG A 373 15.36 5.18 -18.06
N SER A 374 16.54 5.44 -18.64
CA SER A 374 16.76 6.65 -19.43
C SER A 374 15.85 6.64 -20.66
N TYR A 375 15.04 7.69 -20.82
CA TYR A 375 14.14 7.87 -21.96
C TYR A 375 13.96 9.35 -22.26
N SER A 376 14.31 9.75 -23.48
CA SER A 376 14.34 11.15 -23.91
C SER A 376 13.34 11.40 -25.03
N LEU A 377 12.67 12.55 -24.99
CA LEU A 377 11.82 13.05 -26.06
C LEU A 377 12.54 14.07 -26.96
N LYS A 378 13.85 14.29 -26.75
CA LYS A 378 14.64 15.23 -27.56
C LYS A 378 14.90 14.66 -28.97
N PRO A 379 15.01 15.51 -30.00
CA PRO A 379 15.36 15.07 -31.36
C PRO A 379 16.65 14.23 -31.40
N GLY A 380 16.67 13.22 -32.27
CA GLY A 380 17.84 12.34 -32.46
C GLY A 380 18.10 11.31 -31.35
N LYS A 381 17.21 11.18 -30.37
CA LYS A 381 17.29 10.15 -29.31
C LYS A 381 16.59 8.86 -29.72
N GLU A 382 16.94 7.75 -29.07
CA GLU A 382 16.36 6.43 -29.33
C GLU A 382 14.86 6.38 -28.98
N ILE A 383 14.03 5.95 -29.93
CA ILE A 383 12.60 5.70 -29.73
C ILE A 383 12.42 4.22 -29.35
N SER A 384 12.32 3.94 -28.05
CA SER A 384 12.16 2.58 -27.53
C SER A 384 10.86 2.38 -26.75
N ARG A 385 9.88 1.73 -27.41
CA ARG A 385 8.65 1.25 -26.74
C ARG A 385 8.97 0.27 -25.61
N LYS A 386 10.00 -0.57 -25.77
CA LYS A 386 10.46 -1.52 -24.75
C LYS A 386 10.85 -0.79 -23.45
N THR A 387 11.65 0.26 -23.55
CA THR A 387 12.09 1.06 -22.41
C THR A 387 10.92 1.70 -21.66
N LEU A 388 9.92 2.22 -22.39
CA LEU A 388 8.68 2.76 -21.79
C LEU A 388 7.87 1.67 -21.08
N ILE A 389 7.68 0.50 -21.71
CA ILE A 389 6.96 -0.63 -21.10
C ILE A 389 7.67 -1.10 -19.83
N GLU A 390 8.99 -1.30 -19.84
CA GLU A 390 9.75 -1.68 -18.65
C GLU A 390 9.61 -0.65 -17.52
N GLN A 391 9.70 0.65 -17.87
CA GLN A 391 9.60 1.74 -16.91
C GLN A 391 8.22 1.80 -16.23
N PHE A 392 7.14 1.61 -16.99
CA PHE A 392 5.77 1.54 -16.47
C PHE A 392 5.49 0.23 -15.73
N ASN A 393 6.02 -0.90 -16.20
CA ASN A 393 5.79 -2.20 -15.57
C ASN A 393 6.38 -2.21 -14.15
N CYS A 394 7.60 -1.69 -13.97
CA CYS A 394 8.20 -1.51 -12.65
C CYS A 394 7.44 -0.48 -11.80
N ASN A 395 7.30 0.77 -12.25
CA ASN A 395 6.86 1.87 -11.37
C ASN A 395 5.34 2.01 -11.21
N THR A 396 4.54 1.38 -12.07
CA THR A 396 3.10 1.62 -12.15
C THR A 396 2.31 0.30 -12.15
N PHE A 397 2.44 -0.53 -13.19
CA PHE A 397 1.54 -1.68 -13.37
C PHE A 397 1.78 -2.76 -12.33
N GLY A 398 3.04 -3.14 -12.09
CA GLY A 398 3.41 -4.07 -11.02
C GLY A 398 2.97 -3.60 -9.63
N VAL A 399 3.06 -2.29 -9.36
CA VAL A 399 2.56 -1.68 -8.11
C VAL A 399 1.04 -1.80 -8.00
N VAL A 400 0.30 -1.51 -9.07
CA VAL A 400 -1.16 -1.61 -9.11
C VAL A 400 -1.62 -3.06 -8.87
N VAL A 401 -1.08 -4.03 -9.61
CA VAL A 401 -1.42 -5.46 -9.48
C VAL A 401 -1.07 -6.00 -8.09
N LEU A 402 0.12 -5.65 -7.57
CA LEU A 402 0.52 -5.99 -6.20
C LEU A 402 -0.47 -5.44 -5.18
N THR A 403 -0.84 -4.17 -5.28
CA THR A 403 -1.76 -3.55 -4.31
C THR A 403 -3.15 -4.19 -4.36
N GLN A 404 -3.65 -4.52 -5.56
CA GLN A 404 -4.90 -5.26 -5.73
C GLN A 404 -4.84 -6.67 -5.13
N THR A 405 -3.74 -7.40 -5.34
CA THR A 405 -3.56 -8.75 -4.78
C THR A 405 -3.55 -8.74 -3.25
N TYR A 406 -3.02 -7.68 -2.63
CA TYR A 406 -2.96 -7.55 -1.18
C TYR A 406 -4.23 -6.96 -0.53
N LEU A 407 -5.22 -6.53 -1.32
CA LEU A 407 -6.50 -6.00 -0.83
C LEU A 407 -7.21 -6.92 0.20
N PRO A 408 -7.28 -8.26 0.04
CA PRO A 408 -7.92 -9.14 1.03
C PRO A 408 -7.26 -9.16 2.41
N LEU A 409 -5.98 -8.76 2.52
CA LEU A 409 -5.28 -8.62 3.79
C LEU A 409 -5.51 -7.24 4.41
N LEU A 410 -5.59 -6.19 3.59
CA LEU A 410 -5.96 -4.82 4.01
C LEU A 410 -7.41 -4.77 4.52
N MET A 411 -8.34 -5.46 3.83
CA MET A 411 -9.74 -5.58 4.26
C MET A 411 -9.87 -6.33 5.60
N ARG A 412 -9.12 -7.43 5.80
CA ARG A 412 -9.07 -8.14 7.08
C ARG A 412 -8.63 -7.23 8.23
N ALA A 413 -7.55 -6.46 8.03
CA ALA A 413 -7.07 -5.49 9.00
C ALA A 413 -8.11 -4.39 9.29
N SER A 414 -8.74 -3.81 8.24
CA SER A 414 -9.78 -2.78 8.42
C SER A 414 -11.00 -3.29 9.20
N ALA A 415 -11.42 -4.53 8.96
CA ALA A 415 -12.60 -5.13 9.58
C ALA A 415 -12.43 -5.42 11.09
N LEU A 416 -11.19 -5.58 11.58
CA LEU A 416 -10.90 -5.76 13.01
C LEU A 416 -10.96 -4.47 13.83
N HIS A 417 -10.97 -3.31 13.17
CA HIS A 417 -10.95 -1.99 13.79
C HIS A 417 -12.12 -1.11 13.29
N PRO A 418 -13.39 -1.57 13.41
CA PRO A 418 -14.55 -0.88 12.83
C PRO A 418 -14.74 0.52 13.41
N ASP A 419 -14.50 0.67 14.71
CA ASP A 419 -14.64 1.92 15.48
C ASP A 419 -13.43 2.86 15.34
N GLU A 420 -12.33 2.42 14.72
CA GLU A 420 -11.15 3.27 14.56
C GLU A 420 -11.26 4.16 13.32
N THR A 421 -10.85 5.42 13.47
CA THR A 421 -10.76 6.34 12.33
C THR A 421 -9.73 5.87 11.31
N TRP A 422 -9.88 6.34 10.08
CA TRP A 422 -8.87 6.28 9.02
C TRP A 422 -7.46 6.58 9.54
N GLY A 423 -6.50 5.71 9.24
CA GLY A 423 -5.12 5.82 9.72
C GLY A 423 -4.34 4.52 9.51
N ILE A 424 -3.01 4.57 9.68
CA ILE A 424 -2.11 3.42 9.43
C ILE A 424 -2.30 2.26 10.42
N ASN A 425 -2.90 2.52 11.59
CA ASN A 425 -3.31 1.54 12.58
C ASN A 425 -4.43 0.61 12.08
N ARG A 426 -5.34 1.12 11.25
CA ARG A 426 -6.49 0.38 10.71
C ARG A 426 -6.07 -0.36 9.44
N ALA A 427 -6.09 0.33 8.31
CA ALA A 427 -5.65 -0.18 7.01
C ALA A 427 -5.23 0.99 6.11
N ALA A 428 -4.02 0.94 5.54
CA ALA A 428 -3.48 1.99 4.69
C ALA A 428 -2.49 1.48 3.63
N VAL A 429 -2.41 2.22 2.52
CA VAL A 429 -1.44 2.06 1.44
C VAL A 429 -0.74 3.39 1.19
N CYS A 430 0.58 3.40 1.34
CA CYS A 430 1.44 4.54 1.01
C CYS A 430 2.22 4.27 -0.28
N MET A 431 1.88 5.00 -1.35
CA MET A 431 2.58 4.93 -2.63
C MET A 431 3.79 5.87 -2.63
N VAL A 432 5.01 5.35 -2.85
CA VAL A 432 6.21 6.20 -3.03
C VAL A 432 6.26 6.70 -4.48
N SER A 433 5.65 7.86 -4.68
CA SER A 433 5.70 8.61 -5.93
C SER A 433 6.88 9.62 -5.93
N SER A 434 6.93 10.50 -6.92
CA SER A 434 7.95 11.54 -7.06
C SER A 434 7.29 12.86 -7.46
N ILE A 435 7.81 13.99 -6.97
CA ILE A 435 7.34 15.34 -7.34
C ILE A 435 7.45 15.58 -8.85
N LEU A 436 8.37 14.89 -9.52
CA LEU A 436 8.51 14.90 -10.98
C LEU A 436 7.29 14.28 -11.70
N GLY A 437 6.46 13.50 -11.00
CA GLY A 437 5.18 12.99 -11.51
C GLY A 437 4.02 13.99 -11.38
N SER A 438 4.23 15.16 -10.78
CA SER A 438 3.24 16.25 -10.76
C SER A 438 3.18 16.92 -12.13
N ILE A 439 2.04 16.85 -12.81
CA ILE A 439 1.80 17.53 -14.08
C ILE A 439 1.84 19.05 -13.85
N SER A 440 1.23 19.53 -12.76
CA SER A 440 1.17 20.97 -12.43
C SER A 440 2.54 21.61 -12.19
N LEU A 441 3.53 20.84 -11.73
CA LEU A 441 4.90 21.31 -11.46
C LEU A 441 5.91 20.95 -12.57
N ASN A 442 5.47 20.30 -13.65
CA ASN A 442 6.34 19.87 -14.75
C ASN A 442 6.68 21.04 -15.70
N GLN A 443 7.60 21.91 -15.25
CA GLN A 443 7.96 23.17 -15.92
C GLN A 443 9.38 23.17 -16.51
N SER A 444 10.11 22.06 -16.44
CA SER A 444 11.51 21.94 -16.89
C SER A 444 11.68 20.85 -17.93
N GLU A 445 12.81 20.86 -18.66
CA GLU A 445 13.19 19.72 -19.49
C GLU A 445 13.25 18.42 -18.68
N SER A 446 12.88 17.31 -19.31
CA SER A 446 12.80 16.01 -18.63
C SER A 446 14.15 15.40 -18.26
N MET A 447 15.30 15.93 -18.71
CA MET A 447 16.64 15.38 -18.45
C MET A 447 16.73 13.84 -18.66
N ASP A 448 16.13 13.35 -19.76
CA ASP A 448 16.02 11.93 -20.11
C ASP A 448 15.25 11.07 -19.07
N LEU A 449 14.39 11.69 -18.24
CA LEU A 449 13.43 11.05 -17.30
C LEU A 449 11.99 10.98 -17.84
N ALA A 450 11.74 11.18 -19.13
CA ALA A 450 10.36 11.35 -19.64
C ALA A 450 9.46 10.13 -19.35
N GLY A 451 9.98 8.91 -19.52
CA GLY A 451 9.26 7.68 -19.15
C GLY A 451 9.04 7.55 -17.64
N TYR A 452 10.02 7.97 -16.83
CA TYR A 452 9.93 7.96 -15.36
C TYR A 452 8.86 8.93 -14.85
N ILE A 453 8.88 10.18 -15.33
CA ILE A 453 7.88 11.23 -15.07
C ILE A 453 6.48 10.67 -15.33
N ALA A 454 6.23 10.17 -16.54
CA ALA A 454 4.93 9.63 -16.93
C ALA A 454 4.50 8.45 -16.05
N SER A 455 5.42 7.55 -15.67
CA SER A 455 5.12 6.42 -14.77
C SER A 455 4.70 6.88 -13.36
N LYS A 456 5.31 7.95 -12.84
CA LYS A 456 4.98 8.50 -11.52
C LYS A 456 3.70 9.34 -11.56
N SER A 457 3.40 10.04 -12.66
CA SER A 457 2.06 10.65 -12.89
C SER A 457 0.96 9.58 -12.92
N ALA A 458 1.17 8.49 -13.66
CA ALA A 458 0.22 7.39 -13.73
C ALA A 458 0.01 6.70 -12.36
N LEU A 459 1.08 6.46 -11.60
CA LEU A 459 0.98 5.94 -10.22
C LEU A 459 0.18 6.90 -9.31
N SER A 460 0.38 8.21 -9.45
CA SER A 460 -0.37 9.22 -8.71
C SER A 460 -1.86 9.23 -9.08
N GLN A 461 -2.22 9.02 -10.36
CA GLN A 461 -3.60 8.83 -10.79
C GLN A 461 -4.22 7.55 -10.20
N PHE A 462 -3.52 6.40 -10.27
CA PHE A 462 -4.00 5.16 -9.64
C PHE A 462 -4.17 5.29 -8.12
N THR A 463 -3.31 6.06 -7.44
CA THR A 463 -3.47 6.40 -6.01
C THR A 463 -4.82 7.08 -5.78
N LYS A 464 -5.20 8.04 -6.62
CA LYS A 464 -6.48 8.75 -6.50
C LYS A 464 -7.66 7.81 -6.75
N THR A 465 -7.57 6.96 -7.77
CA THR A 465 -8.61 5.97 -8.09
C THR A 465 -8.82 4.97 -6.96
N PHE A 466 -7.75 4.33 -6.46
CA PHE A 466 -7.83 3.41 -5.32
C PHE A 466 -8.45 4.05 -4.07
N ALA A 467 -8.11 5.30 -3.77
CA ALA A 467 -8.65 6.02 -2.62
C ALA A 467 -10.17 6.27 -2.71
N ASN A 468 -10.70 6.45 -3.92
CA ASN A 468 -12.12 6.60 -4.17
C ASN A 468 -12.82 5.23 -4.15
N ASP A 469 -12.24 4.24 -4.84
CA ASP A 469 -12.83 2.91 -5.00
C ASP A 469 -12.88 2.13 -3.68
N TRP A 470 -11.84 2.27 -2.84
CA TRP A 470 -11.75 1.59 -1.53
C TRP A 470 -12.31 2.43 -0.37
N GLN A 471 -13.13 3.44 -0.68
CA GLN A 471 -13.66 4.35 0.32
C GLN A 471 -14.62 3.64 1.31
N ARG A 472 -15.32 2.59 0.86
CA ARG A 472 -16.30 1.84 1.67
C ARG A 472 -15.62 0.87 2.64
N GLU A 473 -14.47 0.36 2.25
CA GLU A 473 -13.62 -0.59 2.97
C GLU A 473 -12.79 0.11 4.06
N HIS A 474 -12.83 1.46 4.11
CA HIS A 474 -12.10 2.30 5.06
C HIS A 474 -10.56 2.11 4.99
N ILE A 475 -10.04 1.85 3.79
CA ILE A 475 -8.60 1.68 3.52
C ILE A 475 -8.04 3.00 3.00
N LEU A 476 -7.16 3.62 3.76
CA LEU A 476 -6.53 4.89 3.37
C LEU A 476 -5.51 4.68 2.26
N VAL A 477 -5.62 5.37 1.12
CA VAL A 477 -4.61 5.30 0.04
C VAL A 477 -4.07 6.68 -0.26
N THR A 478 -2.75 6.87 -0.18
CA THR A 478 -2.11 8.18 -0.33
C THR A 478 -0.75 8.06 -1.03
N ALA A 479 -0.33 9.12 -1.72
CA ALA A 479 0.97 9.19 -2.36
C ALA A 479 1.93 10.10 -1.58
N PHE A 480 3.20 9.72 -1.53
CA PHE A 480 4.29 10.52 -0.98
C PHE A 480 5.45 10.64 -1.97
N CYS A 481 5.96 11.85 -2.14
CA CYS A 481 7.24 12.08 -2.79
C CYS A 481 8.35 11.60 -1.84
N GLY A 482 8.87 10.39 -2.09
CA GLY A 482 10.04 9.86 -1.37
C GLY A 482 11.28 10.73 -1.59
N GLY A 483 11.37 11.30 -2.80
CA GLY A 483 12.28 12.37 -3.17
C GLY A 483 13.64 11.88 -3.66
N TRP A 484 13.90 12.11 -4.95
CA TRP A 484 15.25 12.31 -5.45
C TRP A 484 15.79 13.68 -5.01
N GLY A 485 17.12 13.82 -5.02
CA GLY A 485 17.78 15.12 -4.90
C GLY A 485 17.76 15.77 -3.51
N MET A 486 18.33 16.98 -3.51
CA MET A 486 18.79 17.71 -2.33
C MET A 486 17.69 18.50 -1.60
N THR A 487 17.99 18.98 -0.39
CA THR A 487 17.28 20.10 0.24
C THR A 487 18.19 21.30 0.34
N ALA A 488 17.66 22.48 0.06
CA ALA A 488 18.27 23.73 0.49
C ALA A 488 18.38 23.75 2.03
N MET A 489 19.61 23.70 2.53
CA MET A 489 19.96 24.02 3.92
C MET A 489 20.93 25.20 3.85
N GLU A 490 20.59 26.31 4.49
CA GLU A 490 21.42 27.53 4.56
C GLU A 490 21.83 28.12 3.18
N GLY A 491 21.08 27.78 2.12
CA GLY A 491 21.34 28.22 0.74
C GLY A 491 22.01 27.15 -0.13
N GLU A 492 22.59 26.10 0.46
CA GLU A 492 23.23 25.02 -0.28
C GLU A 492 22.30 23.83 -0.53
N LEU A 493 22.41 23.22 -1.71
CA LEU A 493 21.71 21.99 -2.07
C LEU A 493 22.43 20.78 -1.45
N VAL A 494 21.98 20.34 -0.27
CA VAL A 494 22.55 19.19 0.45
C VAL A 494 21.77 17.90 0.16
N TRP A 495 22.48 16.81 -0.19
CA TRP A 495 21.88 15.49 -0.36
C TRP A 495 21.29 14.95 0.94
N VAL A 496 19.97 14.78 0.99
CA VAL A 496 19.30 14.19 2.15
C VAL A 496 19.52 12.67 2.17
N LYS A 497 20.16 12.18 3.22
CA LYS A 497 20.39 10.75 3.45
C LYS A 497 19.06 9.96 3.54
N PRO A 498 19.00 8.68 3.11
CA PRO A 498 17.78 7.87 3.16
C PRO A 498 17.13 7.79 4.54
N GLU A 499 17.92 7.77 5.61
CA GLU A 499 17.46 7.69 7.01
C GLU A 499 16.62 8.92 7.38
N VAL A 500 17.10 10.13 7.04
CA VAL A 500 16.39 11.39 7.29
C VAL A 500 15.12 11.51 6.43
N LYS A 501 15.08 10.87 5.25
CA LYS A 501 13.86 10.77 4.43
C LYS A 501 12.85 9.82 5.07
N ALA A 502 13.30 8.63 5.48
CA ALA A 502 12.49 7.61 6.12
C ALA A 502 11.89 8.09 7.44
N GLU A 503 12.67 8.74 8.31
CA GLU A 503 12.23 9.28 9.60
C GLU A 503 11.05 10.25 9.40
N ARG A 504 11.19 11.18 8.46
CA ARG A 504 10.16 12.19 8.13
C ARG A 504 8.92 11.57 7.48
N LEU A 505 9.10 10.57 6.61
CA LEU A 505 7.99 9.81 6.02
C LEU A 505 7.22 9.02 7.08
N VAL A 506 7.89 8.25 7.94
CA VAL A 506 7.25 7.52 9.03
C VAL A 506 6.53 8.49 9.97
N ARG A 507 7.14 9.61 10.35
CA ARG A 507 6.47 10.66 11.15
C ARG A 507 5.21 11.20 10.46
N SER A 508 5.24 11.35 9.13
CA SER A 508 4.07 11.76 8.35
C SER A 508 3.01 10.66 8.25
N PHE A 509 3.40 9.39 8.15
CA PHE A 509 2.48 8.24 8.11
C PHE A 509 1.65 8.12 9.39
N TYR A 510 2.27 8.31 10.56
CA TYR A 510 1.57 8.32 11.86
C TYR A 510 0.55 9.47 12.02
N ARG A 511 0.56 10.46 11.13
CA ARG A 511 -0.38 11.60 11.10
C ARG A 511 -1.46 11.47 10.02
N LEU A 512 -1.45 10.39 9.24
CA LEU A 512 -2.45 10.16 8.19
C LEU A 512 -3.83 9.91 8.80
N ASN A 513 -4.83 10.51 8.19
CA ASN A 513 -6.24 10.35 8.52
C ASN A 513 -7.10 10.57 7.26
N GLN A 514 -8.43 10.51 7.39
CA GLN A 514 -9.36 10.57 6.26
C GLN A 514 -9.15 11.76 5.31
N SER A 515 -8.75 12.95 5.82
CA SER A 515 -8.51 14.13 4.98
C SER A 515 -7.28 14.02 4.07
N HIS A 516 -6.50 12.94 4.21
CA HIS A 516 -5.32 12.64 3.40
C HIS A 516 -5.59 11.57 2.33
N ASN A 517 -6.79 10.98 2.32
CA ASN A 517 -7.14 9.92 1.39
C ASN A 517 -7.22 10.44 -0.06
N GLY A 518 -6.50 9.78 -0.97
CA GLY A 518 -6.45 10.15 -2.38
C GLY A 518 -5.82 11.51 -2.63
N LEU A 519 -4.76 11.84 -1.89
CA LEU A 519 -3.95 13.05 -2.08
C LEU A 519 -2.46 12.71 -2.18
N PHE A 520 -1.67 13.69 -2.62
CA PHE A 520 -0.24 13.57 -2.85
C PHE A 520 0.54 14.57 -1.98
N TYR A 521 1.57 14.09 -1.29
CA TYR A 521 2.31 14.86 -0.29
C TYR A 521 3.83 14.77 -0.47
N ASN A 522 4.56 15.74 0.10
CA ASN A 522 5.97 15.54 0.40
C ASN A 522 6.15 14.84 1.75
N ARG A 523 7.39 14.41 2.04
CA ARG A 523 7.82 13.78 3.31
C ARG A 523 7.53 14.56 4.61
N ASN A 524 7.03 15.80 4.54
CA ASN A 524 6.63 16.60 5.70
C ASN A 524 5.10 16.80 5.76
N LEU A 525 4.34 16.00 5.02
CA LEU A 525 2.88 16.06 4.88
C LEU A 525 2.35 17.40 4.33
N LYS A 526 3.16 18.13 3.54
CA LYS A 526 2.65 19.27 2.74
C LYS A 526 2.13 18.75 1.40
N PRO A 527 0.96 19.20 0.92
CA PRO A 527 0.40 18.75 -0.34
C PRO A 527 1.31 19.12 -1.52
N ILE A 528 1.30 18.27 -2.54
CA ILE A 528 1.87 18.50 -3.86
C ILE A 528 0.68 18.42 -4.83
N PRO A 529 0.49 19.39 -5.75
CA PRO A 529 -0.54 19.28 -6.78
C PRO A 529 -0.25 18.09 -7.70
N TYR A 530 -1.30 17.49 -8.28
CA TYR A 530 -1.16 16.38 -9.23
C TYR A 530 -0.56 16.81 -10.58
#